data_AF-A0A0N1HFQ7-F1
#
_entry.id   AF-A0A0N1HFQ7-F1
#
_cell.length_a   1.000
_cell.length_b   1.000
_cell.length_c   1.000
_cell.angle_alpha   90.00
_cell.angle_beta   90.00
_cell.angle_gamma   90.00
#
_symmetry.space_group_name_H-M   'P 1'
#
loop_
_entity.id
_entity.type
_entity.pdbx_description
1 polymer ?
#
loop_
_entity_poly.entity_id
_entity_poly.type
_entity_poly.pdbx_seq_one_letter_code
_entity_poly.pdbx_strand_id
1 'polypeptide(L)'
;MSAEPVRTTEPEPAAVPATVLAFKRPRHSSREPRVPIQPGPDAGADLTPEQRLAATVEAAFARQGRSLTDEGTALDFTITLGIVITLLNGARDQNHLGEEEFDRLNGMVQGVLTVPRLLA
;
A
#
# COMPACT_ATOMS: atom_id res chain seq x y z
N MET A 1 26.46 59.66 15.25
CA MET A 1 27.14 58.45 15.75
C MET A 1 26.02 57.52 16.26
N SER A 2 25.29 56.79 15.41
CA SER A 2 25.67 55.63 14.57
C SER A 2 26.10 54.41 15.40
N ALA A 3 25.16 53.48 15.62
CA ALA A 3 25.37 52.04 15.57
C ALA A 3 24.00 51.32 15.63
N GLU A 4 23.43 51.03 14.46
CA GLU A 4 22.39 50.00 14.31
C GLU A 4 23.06 48.61 14.33
N PRO A 5 22.50 47.60 15.03
CA PRO A 5 23.01 46.25 14.92
C PRO A 5 22.53 45.60 13.61
N VAL A 6 23.52 45.21 12.79
CA VAL A 6 23.37 44.45 11.55
C VAL A 6 22.62 43.13 11.82
N ARG A 7 21.48 42.95 11.15
CA ARG A 7 20.79 41.66 11.03
C ARG A 7 21.63 40.76 10.13
N THR A 8 22.18 39.69 10.68
CA THR A 8 22.74 38.59 9.88
C THR A 8 21.59 37.82 9.25
N THR A 9 21.35 38.07 7.97
CA THR A 9 20.46 37.26 7.11
C THR A 9 21.12 35.91 6.83
N GLU A 10 20.56 34.86 7.40
CA GLU A 10 20.81 33.47 7.02
C GLU A 10 20.26 33.25 5.58
N PRO A 11 21.02 32.63 4.66
CA PRO A 11 20.52 32.38 3.32
C PRO A 11 19.49 31.24 3.33
N GLU A 12 18.23 31.60 3.08
CA GLU A 12 17.10 30.71 2.80
C GLU A 12 17.45 29.73 1.67
N PRO A 13 17.25 28.41 1.83
CA PRO A 13 17.48 27.45 0.76
C PRO A 13 16.48 27.68 -0.37
N ALA A 14 17.01 27.98 -1.55
CA ALA A 14 16.27 28.24 -2.78
C ALA A 14 15.18 27.17 -3.03
N ALA A 15 13.93 27.61 -2.98
CA ALA A 15 12.79 26.82 -3.42
C ALA A 15 12.91 26.54 -4.93
N VAL A 16 13.22 25.29 -5.28
CA VAL A 16 13.13 24.80 -6.65
C VAL A 16 11.66 24.80 -7.10
N PRO A 17 11.29 25.45 -8.21
CA PRO A 17 9.91 25.41 -8.69
C PRO A 17 9.61 24.02 -9.26
N ALA A 18 8.65 23.31 -8.66
CA ALA A 18 8.11 22.08 -9.22
C ALA A 18 7.24 22.41 -10.45
N THR A 19 7.76 22.12 -11.64
CA THR A 19 7.00 22.21 -12.90
C THR A 19 5.89 21.15 -12.91
N VAL A 20 4.63 21.59 -12.85
CA VAL A 20 3.46 20.72 -12.99
C VAL A 20 3.19 20.48 -14.47
N LEU A 21 3.51 19.28 -14.96
CA LEU A 21 3.13 18.84 -16.31
C LEU A 21 1.64 18.43 -16.30
N ALA A 22 0.79 19.27 -16.88
CA ALA A 22 -0.62 18.97 -17.06
C ALA A 22 -0.83 17.92 -18.16
N PHE A 23 -1.01 16.66 -17.78
CA PHE A 23 -1.41 15.60 -18.71
C PHE A 23 -2.93 15.56 -18.87
N LYS A 24 -3.41 15.93 -20.07
CA LYS A 24 -4.80 15.74 -20.51
C LYS A 24 -5.13 14.23 -20.53
N ARG A 25 -6.07 13.80 -19.69
CA ARG A 25 -6.62 12.43 -19.74
C ARG A 25 -7.63 12.29 -20.91
N PRO A 26 -7.57 11.20 -21.71
CA PRO A 26 -8.65 10.85 -22.62
C PRO A 26 -9.90 10.43 -21.83
N ARG A 27 -11.07 10.86 -22.27
CA ARG A 27 -12.36 10.39 -21.74
C ARG A 27 -12.67 9.01 -22.32
N HIS A 28 -12.37 7.94 -21.60
CA HIS A 28 -12.87 6.62 -21.97
C HIS A 28 -14.28 6.43 -21.41
N SER A 29 -15.26 6.59 -22.30
CA SER A 29 -16.62 6.09 -22.10
C SER A 29 -16.58 4.56 -22.18
N SER A 30 -16.80 3.87 -21.07
CA SER A 30 -17.51 2.58 -21.14
C SER A 30 -18.29 2.36 -19.85
N ARG A 31 -19.61 2.45 -19.97
CA ARG A 31 -20.57 2.08 -18.95
C ARG A 31 -20.92 0.62 -19.21
N GLU A 32 -20.27 -0.28 -18.50
CA GLU A 32 -20.73 -1.67 -18.39
C GLU A 32 -21.31 -1.92 -16.98
N PRO A 33 -22.33 -2.78 -16.86
CA PRO A 33 -22.96 -3.06 -15.58
C PRO A 33 -21.98 -3.76 -14.65
N ARG A 34 -21.80 -3.24 -13.43
CA ARG A 34 -21.09 -3.92 -12.34
C ARG A 34 -21.79 -5.25 -12.02
N VAL A 35 -21.31 -6.34 -12.57
CA VAL A 35 -21.51 -7.67 -11.97
C VAL A 35 -20.50 -7.77 -10.82
N PRO A 36 -20.90 -8.16 -9.60
CA PRO A 36 -19.94 -8.55 -8.57
C PRO A 36 -19.20 -9.77 -9.12
N ILE A 37 -17.92 -9.62 -9.47
CA ILE A 37 -17.06 -10.76 -9.81
C ILE A 37 -16.83 -11.52 -8.50
N GLN A 38 -17.79 -12.39 -8.15
CA GLN A 38 -17.47 -13.55 -7.34
C GLN A 38 -16.55 -14.41 -8.22
N PRO A 39 -15.35 -14.81 -7.78
CA PRO A 39 -14.56 -15.77 -8.52
C PRO A 39 -15.43 -17.01 -8.71
N GLY A 40 -15.74 -17.36 -9.97
CA GLY A 40 -16.44 -18.61 -10.27
C GLY A 40 -15.62 -19.81 -9.76
N PRO A 41 -16.27 -20.92 -9.38
CA PRO A 41 -15.58 -22.08 -8.78
C PRO A 41 -14.48 -22.68 -9.66
N ASP A 42 -14.47 -22.41 -10.97
CA ASP A 42 -13.56 -23.04 -11.94
C ASP A 42 -12.34 -22.19 -12.37
N ALA A 43 -12.24 -20.91 -11.97
CA ALA A 43 -11.11 -20.07 -12.37
C ALA A 43 -9.83 -20.28 -11.52
N GLY A 44 -9.86 -21.21 -10.58
CA GLY A 44 -8.79 -21.41 -9.59
C GLY A 44 -8.38 -22.87 -9.36
N ALA A 45 -8.85 -23.82 -10.17
CA ALA A 45 -8.64 -25.26 -9.94
C ALA A 45 -7.15 -25.64 -9.78
N ASP A 46 -6.25 -24.93 -10.45
CA ASP A 46 -4.80 -25.22 -10.44
C ASP A 46 -3.95 -24.25 -9.59
N LEU A 47 -4.57 -23.26 -8.93
CA LEU A 47 -3.83 -22.30 -8.11
C LEU A 47 -3.66 -22.80 -6.67
N THR A 48 -2.44 -22.65 -6.13
CA THR A 48 -2.19 -22.89 -4.71
C THR A 48 -3.01 -21.90 -3.86
N PRO A 49 -3.30 -22.22 -2.59
CA PRO A 49 -4.00 -21.28 -1.69
C PRO A 49 -3.37 -19.88 -1.64
N GLU A 50 -2.04 -19.81 -1.67
CA GLU A 50 -1.26 -18.56 -1.64
C GLU A 50 -1.45 -17.76 -2.93
N GLN A 51 -1.47 -18.43 -4.09
CA GLN A 51 -1.73 -17.79 -5.37
C GLN A 51 -3.17 -17.28 -5.47
N ARG A 52 -4.15 -18.01 -4.91
CA ARG A 52 -5.54 -17.54 -4.82
C ARG A 52 -5.67 -16.31 -3.94
N LEU A 53 -4.97 -16.28 -2.80
CA LEU A 53 -4.88 -15.10 -1.95
C LEU A 53 -4.27 -13.93 -2.71
N ALA A 54 -3.13 -14.14 -3.38
CA ALA A 54 -2.46 -13.11 -4.16
C ALA A 54 -3.36 -12.52 -5.24
N ALA A 55 -4.05 -13.37 -6.02
CA ALA A 55 -5.02 -12.94 -7.03
C ALA A 55 -6.20 -12.16 -6.42
N THR A 56 -6.68 -12.57 -5.24
CA THR A 56 -7.78 -11.88 -4.55
C THR A 56 -7.37 -10.49 -4.08
N VAL A 57 -6.17 -10.36 -3.52
CA VAL A 57 -5.63 -9.07 -3.09
C VAL A 57 -5.37 -8.18 -4.31
N GLU A 58 -4.76 -8.71 -5.37
CA GLU A 58 -4.54 -7.96 -6.62
C GLU A 58 -5.86 -7.44 -7.21
N ALA A 59 -6.90 -8.27 -7.25
CA ALA A 59 -8.22 -7.84 -7.71
C ALA A 59 -8.79 -6.67 -6.88
N ALA A 60 -8.48 -6.60 -5.59
CA ALA A 60 -8.88 -5.47 -4.74
C ALA A 60 -8.13 -4.17 -5.09
N PHE A 61 -6.85 -4.25 -5.46
CA PHE A 61 -6.06 -3.11 -5.96
C PHE A 61 -6.52 -2.68 -7.36
N ALA A 62 -6.75 -3.63 -8.27
CA ALA A 62 -7.21 -3.37 -9.63
C ALA A 62 -8.53 -2.58 -9.66
N ARG A 63 -9.46 -2.88 -8.73
CA ARG A 63 -10.71 -2.13 -8.53
C ARG A 63 -10.51 -0.64 -8.22
N GLN A 64 -9.35 -0.26 -7.69
CA GLN A 64 -8.96 1.12 -7.39
C GLN A 64 -8.05 1.73 -8.47
N GLY A 65 -7.83 1.02 -9.59
CA GLY A 65 -6.93 1.44 -10.65
C GLY A 65 -5.45 1.43 -10.24
N ARG A 66 -5.07 0.55 -9.32
CA ARG A 66 -3.67 0.29 -8.93
C ARG A 66 -3.35 -1.19 -9.15
N SER A 67 -2.07 -1.54 -9.23
CA SER A 67 -1.64 -2.94 -9.27
C SER A 67 -0.49 -3.18 -8.29
N LEU A 68 -0.46 -4.35 -7.65
CA LEU A 68 0.67 -4.78 -6.82
C LEU A 68 1.89 -5.22 -7.64
N THR A 69 1.77 -5.35 -8.97
CA THR A 69 2.95 -5.52 -9.83
C THR A 69 3.68 -4.19 -10.05
N ASP A 70 3.04 -3.05 -9.77
CA ASP A 70 3.68 -1.74 -9.80
C ASP A 70 4.59 -1.58 -8.56
N GLU A 71 5.87 -1.28 -8.77
CA GLU A 71 6.87 -1.20 -7.69
C GLU A 71 6.47 -0.24 -6.56
N GLY A 72 5.95 0.94 -6.91
CA GLY A 72 5.50 1.92 -5.91
C GLY A 72 4.30 1.44 -5.08
N THR A 73 3.34 0.77 -5.71
CA THR A 73 2.17 0.21 -5.01
C THR A 73 2.56 -0.97 -4.13
N ALA A 74 3.46 -1.84 -4.62
CA ALA A 74 4.01 -2.95 -3.84
C ALA A 74 4.74 -2.45 -2.60
N LEU A 75 5.56 -1.39 -2.74
CA LEU A 75 6.26 -0.77 -1.63
C LEU A 75 5.29 -0.19 -0.59
N ASP A 76 4.31 0.61 -1.03
CA ASP A 76 3.29 1.18 -0.14
C ASP A 76 2.53 0.08 0.63
N PHE A 77 2.19 -1.01 -0.05
CA PHE A 77 1.53 -2.18 0.54
C PHE A 77 2.41 -2.84 1.61
N THR A 78 3.67 -3.11 1.30
CA THR A 78 4.63 -3.71 2.24
C THR A 78 4.84 -2.82 3.47
N ILE A 79 4.99 -1.51 3.28
CA ILE A 79 5.13 -0.55 4.39
C ILE A 79 3.88 -0.57 5.28
N THR A 80 2.70 -0.53 4.67
CA THR A 80 1.43 -0.50 5.40
C THR A 80 1.24 -1.76 6.26
N LEU A 81 1.52 -2.94 5.72
CA LEU A 81 1.46 -4.18 6.50
C LEU A 81 2.55 -4.26 7.57
N GLY A 82 3.73 -3.68 7.32
CA GLY A 82 4.76 -3.50 8.34
C GLY A 82 4.25 -2.71 9.55
N ILE A 83 3.50 -1.63 9.32
CA ILE A 83 2.87 -0.85 10.39
C ILE A 83 1.85 -1.70 11.17
N VAL A 84 1.07 -2.54 10.49
CA VAL A 84 0.12 -3.47 11.15
C VAL A 84 0.85 -4.49 12.02
N ILE A 85 1.97 -5.04 11.57
CA ILE A 85 2.80 -5.95 12.38
C ILE A 85 3.31 -5.23 13.64
N THR A 86 3.80 -3.99 13.50
CA THR A 86 4.21 -3.18 14.65
C THR A 86 3.06 -2.94 15.64
N LEU A 87 1.84 -2.70 15.14
CA LEU A 87 0.66 -2.56 15.98
C LEU A 87 0.36 -3.84 16.76
N LEU A 88 0.42 -5.01 16.13
CA LEU A 88 0.21 -6.31 16.79
C LEU A 88 1.25 -6.56 17.88
N ASN A 89 2.52 -6.25 17.62
CA ASN A 89 3.59 -6.35 18.61
C ASN A 89 3.29 -5.45 19.82
N GLY A 90 2.95 -4.18 19.57
CA GLY A 90 2.59 -3.24 20.64
C GLY A 90 1.37 -3.69 21.45
N ALA A 91 0.37 -4.32 20.81
CA ALA A 91 -0.79 -4.87 21.51
C ALA A 91 -0.41 -6.06 22.39
N ARG A 92 0.50 -6.93 21.94
CA ARG A 92 1.02 -8.07 22.72
C ARG A 92 1.83 -7.58 23.93
N ASP A 93 2.69 -6.58 23.75
CA ASP A 93 3.54 -6.01 24.81
C ASP A 93 2.70 -5.33 25.90
N GLN A 94 1.58 -4.72 25.50
CA GLN A 94 0.62 -4.09 26.42
C GLN A 94 -0.39 -5.07 27.02
N ASN A 95 -0.26 -6.38 26.77
CA ASN A 95 -1.18 -7.44 27.20
C ASN A 95 -2.63 -7.23 26.71
N HIS A 96 -2.83 -6.49 25.61
CA HIS A 96 -4.12 -6.38 24.93
C HIS A 96 -4.41 -7.59 24.04
N LEU A 97 -3.38 -8.35 23.70
CA LEU A 97 -3.48 -9.53 22.85
C LEU A 97 -2.77 -10.72 23.51
N GLY A 98 -3.48 -11.84 23.62
CA GLY A 98 -2.89 -13.10 24.10
C GLY A 98 -1.90 -13.68 23.10
N GLU A 99 -1.02 -14.57 23.56
CA GLU A 99 0.05 -15.16 22.73
C GLU A 99 -0.49 -15.94 21.53
N GLU A 100 -1.44 -16.86 21.74
CA GLU A 100 -2.01 -17.64 20.64
C GLU A 100 -2.76 -16.78 19.61
N GLU A 101 -3.35 -15.67 20.06
CA GLU A 101 -4.08 -14.76 19.18
C GLU A 101 -3.12 -13.88 18.39
N PHE A 102 -2.05 -13.42 19.04
CA PHE A 102 -0.93 -12.76 18.40
C PHE A 102 -0.30 -13.63 17.32
N ASP A 103 0.03 -14.89 17.61
CA ASP A 103 0.68 -15.78 16.65
C ASP A 103 -0.20 -16.03 15.43
N ARG A 104 -1.51 -16.24 15.64
CA ARG A 104 -2.48 -16.40 14.54
C ARG A 104 -2.59 -15.14 13.69
N LEU A 105 -2.78 -13.98 14.31
CA LEU A 105 -2.94 -12.71 13.58
C LEU A 105 -1.66 -12.31 12.84
N ASN A 106 -0.52 -12.41 13.51
CA ASN A 106 0.78 -12.12 12.90
C ASN A 106 1.05 -13.08 11.74
N GLY A 107 0.79 -14.37 11.90
CA GLY A 107 0.91 -15.36 10.82
C GLY A 107 0.07 -15.02 9.59
N MET A 108 -1.19 -14.59 9.78
CA MET A 108 -2.05 -14.15 8.67
C MET A 108 -1.48 -12.92 7.95
N VAL A 109 -1.02 -11.91 8.70
CA VAL A 109 -0.44 -10.69 8.11
C VAL A 109 0.87 -10.99 7.37
N GLN A 110 1.73 -11.84 7.94
CA GLN A 110 2.96 -12.31 7.29
C GLN A 110 2.67 -13.06 5.99
N GLY A 111 1.63 -13.89 5.96
CA GLY A 111 1.18 -14.58 4.74
C GLY A 111 0.80 -13.58 3.64
N VAL A 112 -0.02 -12.57 3.99
CA VAL A 112 -0.45 -11.53 3.03
C VAL A 112 0.73 -10.66 2.56
N LEU A 113 1.74 -10.43 3.40
CA LEU A 113 2.94 -9.66 3.04
C LEU A 113 3.72 -10.26 1.86
N THR A 114 3.58 -11.57 1.62
CA THR A 114 4.25 -12.26 0.51
C THR A 114 3.60 -12.03 -0.86
N VAL A 115 2.36 -11.50 -0.90
CA VAL A 115 1.56 -11.39 -2.13
C VAL A 115 2.28 -10.71 -3.29
N PRO A 116 2.93 -9.53 -3.14
CA PRO A 116 3.58 -8.89 -4.28
C PRO A 116 4.66 -9.76 -4.92
N ARG A 117 5.35 -10.60 -4.14
CA ARG A 117 6.38 -11.51 -4.65
C ARG A 117 5.80 -12.69 -5.44
N LEU A 118 4.55 -13.07 -5.15
CA LEU A 118 3.85 -14.14 -5.87
C LEU A 118 3.27 -13.66 -7.21
N LEU A 119 3.23 -12.34 -7.44
CA LEU A 119 2.70 -11.71 -8.64
C LEU A 119 3.79 -11.19 -9.59
N ALA A 120 5.03 -11.09 -9.11
CA ALA A 120 6.19 -10.56 -9.83
C ALA A 120 6.85 -11.58 -10.76
#